data_AF-T0Z3E0-F1
#
_entry.id   AF-T0Z3E0-F1
#
_cell.length_a   1.000
_cell.length_b   1.000
_cell.length_c   1.000
_cell.angle_alpha   90.00
_cell.angle_beta   90.00
_cell.angle_gamma   90.00
#
_symmetry.space_group_name_H-M   'P 1'
#
loop_
_entity.id
_entity.type
_entity.pdbx_description
1 polymer ?
#
loop_
_entity_poly.entity_id
_entity_poly.type
_entity_poly.pdbx_seq_one_letter_code
_entity_poly.pdbx_strand_id
1 'polypeptide(L)' 'MRRRAAWPEAPATYQAGSDPVLALAQRLDAAIRAHRHDDWRGHQARENEIKRALLLLLGNDVAEVERLFPIIKQQREY' A
#
# COMPACT_ATOMS: atom_id res chain seq x y z
N MET A 1 -1.00 39.29 -21.67
CA MET A 1 -0.16 38.56 -20.69
C MET A 1 -1.00 38.27 -19.45
N ARG A 2 -1.50 37.04 -19.25
CA ARG A 2 -2.27 36.68 -18.04
C ARG A 2 -1.36 35.92 -17.06
N ARG A 3 -1.09 36.54 -15.91
CA ARG A 3 -0.36 35.93 -14.80
C ARG A 3 -1.19 34.78 -14.22
N ARG A 4 -0.61 33.58 -14.20
CA ARG A 4 -1.10 32.43 -13.43
C ARG A 4 -1.07 32.82 -11.96
N ALA A 5 -2.22 32.81 -11.29
CA ALA A 5 -2.28 32.86 -9.84
C ALA A 5 -1.77 31.51 -9.32
N ALA A 6 -0.59 31.51 -8.68
CA ALA A 6 -0.15 30.39 -7.87
C ALA A 6 -0.94 30.47 -6.56
N TRP A 7 -1.82 29.51 -6.31
CA TRP A 7 -2.42 29.35 -4.99
C TRP A 7 -1.30 28.96 -4.02
N PRO A 8 -1.15 29.66 -2.87
CA PRO A 8 -0.25 29.18 -1.84
C PRO A 8 -0.91 27.96 -1.19
N GLU A 9 -0.42 26.77 -1.49
CA GLU A 9 -0.67 25.65 -0.58
C GLU A 9 0.01 25.99 0.74
N ALA A 10 -0.78 26.10 1.81
CA ALA A 10 -0.22 26.15 3.15
C ALA A 10 0.67 24.91 3.34
N PRO A 11 1.85 25.02 3.98
CA PRO A 11 2.72 23.87 4.17
C PRO A 11 1.92 22.79 4.88
N ALA A 12 1.64 21.69 4.18
CA ALA A 12 0.92 20.56 4.74
C ALA A 12 1.70 20.08 5.95
N THR A 13 1.20 20.37 7.15
CA THR A 13 1.73 19.81 8.39
C THR A 13 1.35 18.33 8.39
N TYR A 14 2.18 17.49 7.79
CA TYR A 14 2.06 16.04 7.92
C TYR A 14 2.38 15.68 9.37
N GLN A 15 1.37 15.66 10.25
CA GLN A 15 1.47 15.05 11.57
C GLN A 15 1.64 13.54 11.40
N ALA A 16 2.87 13.12 11.11
CA ALA A 16 3.24 11.74 10.77
C ALA A 16 2.95 10.73 11.90
N GLY A 17 2.60 11.19 13.11
CA GLY A 17 2.36 10.33 14.28
C GLY A 17 0.90 10.00 14.60
N SER A 18 -0.09 10.63 13.96
CA SER A 18 -1.51 10.49 14.35
C SER A 18 -2.44 10.00 13.24
N ASP A 19 -1.96 9.84 12.00
CA ASP A 19 -2.81 9.44 10.88
C ASP A 19 -2.96 7.90 10.84
N PRO A 20 -4.15 7.37 11.16
CA PRO A 20 -4.39 5.92 11.14
C PRO A 20 -4.26 5.32 9.73
N VAL A 21 -4.49 6.12 8.68
CA VAL A 21 -4.33 5.69 7.29
C VAL A 21 -2.85 5.53 6.97
N LEU A 22 -2.01 6.50 7.35
CA LEU A 22 -0.56 6.40 7.18
C LEU A 22 0.00 5.19 7.93
N ALA A 23 -0.42 5.00 9.19
CA ALA A 23 0.03 3.86 9.99
C ALA A 23 -0.40 2.51 9.40
N LEU A 24 -1.59 2.42 8.78
CA LEU A 24 -2.00 1.22 8.06
C LEU A 24 -1.16 1.02 6.78
N ALA A 25 -0.95 2.06 5.99
CA ALA A 25 -0.16 2.01 4.77
C ALA A 25 1.27 1.52 5.01
N GLN A 26 1.93 2.03 6.05
CA GLN A 26 3.28 1.59 6.46
C GLN A 26 3.31 0.11 6.85
N ARG A 27 2.30 -0.37 7.58
CA ARG A 27 2.18 -1.79 7.94
C ARG A 27 1.96 -2.69 6.72
N LEU A 28 1.16 -2.23 5.75
CA LEU A 28 0.94 -2.95 4.50
C LEU A 28 2.24 -3.05 3.68
N ASP A 29 2.97 -1.94 3.46
CA ASP A 29 4.27 -1.95 2.76
C ASP A 29 5.26 -2.91 3.44
N ALA A 30 5.40 -2.81 4.77
CA ALA A 30 6.30 -3.68 5.53
C ALA A 30 5.93 -5.17 5.37
N ALA A 31 4.64 -5.51 5.44
CA ALA A 31 4.19 -6.89 5.28
C ALA A 31 4.44 -7.43 3.86
N ILE A 32 4.22 -6.62 2.83
CA ILE A 32 4.50 -7.00 1.44
C ILE A 32 6.00 -7.22 1.26
N ARG A 33 6.84 -6.30 1.74
CA ARG A 33 8.31 -6.43 1.64
C ARG A 33 8.85 -7.64 2.36
N ALA A 34 8.26 -8.06 3.47
CA ALA A 34 8.68 -9.23 4.23
C ALA A 34 8.32 -10.56 3.57
N HIS A 35 7.24 -10.61 2.78
CA HIS A 35 6.72 -11.85 2.17
C HIS A 35 6.93 -11.92 0.65
N ARG A 36 7.34 -10.82 0.01
CA ARG A 36 7.70 -10.85 -1.41
C ARG A 36 9.01 -11.61 -1.58
N HIS A 37 8.90 -12.85 -2.03
CA HIS A 37 10.04 -13.59 -2.56
C HIS A 37 10.39 -13.08 -3.95
N ASP A 38 11.63 -13.30 -4.41
CA ASP A 38 11.99 -13.00 -5.79
C ASP A 38 11.01 -13.70 -6.77
N ASP A 39 10.68 -13.04 -7.87
CA ASP A 39 9.76 -13.56 -8.89
C ASP A 39 8.41 -14.06 -8.34
N TRP A 40 7.88 -13.44 -7.28
CA TRP A 40 6.58 -13.82 -6.71
C TRP A 40 5.41 -13.61 -7.69
N ARG A 41 5.55 -12.70 -8.64
CA ARG A 41 4.51 -12.38 -9.63
C ARG A 41 4.28 -13.54 -10.59
N GLY A 42 3.02 -13.95 -10.72
CA GLY A 42 2.62 -15.09 -11.55
C GLY A 42 2.80 -16.44 -10.84
N HIS A 43 3.37 -16.46 -9.63
CA HIS A 43 3.53 -17.69 -8.85
C HIS A 43 2.47 -17.77 -7.75
N GLN A 44 1.35 -18.46 -8.03
CA GLN A 44 0.17 -18.49 -7.17
C GLN A 44 0.45 -18.78 -5.68
N ALA A 45 1.36 -19.71 -5.37
CA ALA A 45 1.70 -20.01 -3.98
C ALA A 45 2.35 -18.82 -3.25
N ARG A 46 3.24 -18.08 -3.94
CA ARG A 46 3.94 -16.91 -3.39
C ARG A 46 3.00 -15.70 -3.33
N GLU A 47 2.13 -15.56 -4.32
CA GLU A 47 1.03 -14.59 -4.29
C GLU A 47 0.12 -14.82 -3.06
N ASN A 48 -0.18 -16.09 -2.75
CA ASN A 48 -0.99 -16.44 -1.59
C ASN A 48 -0.31 -16.17 -0.24
N GLU A 49 1.02 -16.25 -0.16
CA GLU A 49 1.77 -15.88 1.06
C GLU A 49 1.60 -14.39 1.37
N ILE A 50 1.73 -13.53 0.35
CA ILE A 50 1.49 -12.08 0.49
C ILE A 50 0.02 -11.83 0.83
N LYS A 51 -0.93 -12.42 0.11
CA LYS A 51 -2.37 -12.27 0.40
C LYS A 51 -2.73 -12.70 1.82
N ARG A 52 -2.13 -13.78 2.34
CA ARG A 52 -2.35 -14.24 3.71
C ARG A 52 -1.85 -13.22 4.74
N ALA A 53 -0.69 -12.60 4.50
CA ALA A 53 -0.19 -11.53 5.37
C ALA A 53 -1.13 -10.31 5.37
N LEU A 54 -1.65 -9.92 4.20
CA LEU A 54 -2.62 -8.84 4.08
C LEU A 54 -3.95 -9.19 4.79
N LEU A 55 -4.43 -10.42 4.65
CA LEU A 55 -5.67 -10.90 5.26
C LEU A 55 -5.66 -10.73 6.78
N LEU A 56 -4.55 -11.09 7.43
CA LEU A 56 -4.38 -10.93 8.88
C LEU A 56 -4.37 -9.45 9.29
N LEU A 57 -3.76 -8.57 8.49
CA LEU A 57 -3.71 -7.13 8.77
C LEU A 57 -5.03 -6.40 8.52
N LEU A 58 -5.83 -6.89 7.57
CA LEU A 58 -7.12 -6.31 7.16
C LEU A 58 -8.30 -6.96 7.90
N GLY A 59 -8.06 -7.58 9.06
CA GLY A 59 -9.13 -8.12 9.90
C GLY A 59 -9.87 -9.31 9.30
N ASN A 60 -9.18 -10.12 8.49
CA ASN A 60 -9.73 -11.25 7.74
C ASN A 60 -10.77 -10.88 6.66
N ASP A 61 -10.74 -9.63 6.17
CA ASP A 61 -11.56 -9.23 5.02
C ASP A 61 -10.92 -9.71 3.69
N VAL A 62 -11.44 -10.82 3.17
CA VAL A 62 -10.99 -11.40 1.90
C VAL A 62 -11.29 -10.48 0.71
N ALA A 63 -12.44 -9.78 0.72
CA ALA A 63 -12.83 -8.93 -0.38
C ALA A 63 -11.88 -7.73 -0.49
N GLU A 64 -11.48 -7.16 0.65
CA GLU A 64 -10.51 -6.07 0.69
C GLU A 64 -9.12 -6.50 0.19
N VAL A 65 -8.66 -7.70 0.57
CA VAL A 65 -7.40 -8.26 0.07
C VAL A 65 -7.43 -8.40 -1.46
N GLU A 66 -8.47 -9.01 -2.02
CA GLU A 66 -8.60 -9.22 -3.46
C GLU A 66 -8.79 -7.90 -4.23
N ARG A 67 -9.31 -6.87 -3.59
CA ARG A 67 -9.40 -5.52 -4.15
C ARG A 67 -8.04 -4.82 -4.21
N LEU A 68 -7.23 -4.95 -3.17
CA LEU A 68 -5.92 -4.28 -3.05
C LEU A 68 -4.80 -5.01 -3.79
N PHE A 69 -4.82 -6.34 -3.79
CA PHE A 69 -3.72 -7.16 -4.32
C PHE A 69 -3.38 -6.88 -5.80
N PRO A 70 -4.34 -6.69 -6.73
CA PRO A 70 -4.03 -6.32 -8.11
C PRO A 70 -3.28 -4.99 -8.24
N ILE A 71 -3.53 -4.04 -7.33
CA ILE A 71 -2.84 -2.73 -7.29
C ILE A 71 -1.40 -2.95 -6.82
N ILE A 72 -1.21 -3.72 -5.74
CA ILE A 72 0.11 -4.06 -5.19
C ILE A 72 0.96 -4.80 -6.23
N LYS A 73 0.36 -5.77 -6.94
CA LYS A 73 1.03 -6.57 -7.97
C LYS A 73 1.60 -5.73 -9.13
N GLN A 74 1.01 -4.56 -9.40
CA GLN A 74 1.46 -3.65 -10.46
C GLN A 74 2.59 -2.70 -10.03
N GLN A 75 2.82 -2.50 -8.73
CA GLN A 75 3.89 -1.63 -8.23
C GLN A 75 5.25 -2.29 -8.48
N ARG A 76 6.20 -1.60 -9.12
CA ARG A 76 7.48 -2.20 -9.57
C ARG A 76 8.52 -2.31 -8.45
N GLU A 77 8.29 -1.60 -7.36
CA GLU A 77 9.17 -1.48 -6.20
C GLU A 77 9.08 -2.69 -5.26
N TYR A 78 8.03 -3.50 -5.43
CA TYR A 78 7.85 -4.82 -4.82
C TYR A 78 8.22 -5.95 -5.79
#